data_AF-A0A924TR08-F1
#
_entry.id   AF-A0A924TR08-F1
#
_cell.length_a   1.000
_cell.length_b   1.000
_cell.length_c   1.000
_cell.angle_alpha   90.00
_cell.angle_beta   90.00
_cell.angle_gamma   90.00
#
_symmetry.space_group_name_H-M   'P 1'
#
loop_
_entity.id
_entity.type
_entity.pdbx_description
1 polymer ?
#
loop_
_entity_poly.entity_id
_entity_poly.type
_entity_poly.pdbx_seq_one_letter_code
_entity_poly.pdbx_strand_id
1 'polypeptide(L)' 'MNKQTAPAKRSPKKSTPTADAKAPWERENPTADADHVKLSPQAKAAAKRRAKKAGRPYPNLVDNMSAASGSKK' A
#
# COMPACT_ATOMS: atom_id res chain seq x y z
N MET A 1 -28.94 48.36 -13.38
CA MET A 1 -27.54 48.05 -13.02
C MET A 1 -27.53 46.75 -12.23
N ASN A 2 -27.32 45.63 -12.92
CA ASN A 2 -27.43 44.29 -12.33
C ASN A 2 -26.08 43.85 -11.79
N LYS A 3 -26.04 43.33 -10.56
CA LYS A 3 -24.93 42.48 -10.09
C LYS A 3 -25.49 41.25 -9.38
N GLN A 4 -25.62 40.18 -10.16
CA GLN A 4 -25.69 38.81 -9.65
C GLN A 4 -24.30 38.43 -9.12
N THR A 5 -24.23 37.91 -7.89
CA THR A 5 -23.02 37.33 -7.30
C THR A 5 -22.97 35.83 -7.64
N ALA A 6 -21.84 35.39 -8.18
CA ALA A 6 -21.62 34.05 -8.72
C ALA A 6 -21.37 32.99 -7.63
N PRO A 7 -21.68 31.70 -7.87
CA PRO A 7 -21.40 30.61 -6.93
C PRO A 7 -19.91 30.20 -6.93
N ALA A 8 -19.35 29.97 -5.74
CA ALA A 8 -17.99 29.48 -5.55
C ALA A 8 -17.81 28.08 -6.19
N LYS A 9 -17.10 28.02 -7.31
CA LYS A 9 -16.67 26.78 -7.95
C LYS A 9 -15.60 26.12 -7.07
N ARG A 10 -15.90 24.93 -6.51
CA ARG A 10 -14.89 24.08 -5.86
C ARG A 10 -13.81 23.74 -6.88
N SER A 11 -12.58 24.17 -6.62
CA SER A 11 -11.41 23.87 -7.45
C SER A 11 -11.22 22.36 -7.59
N PRO A 12 -11.09 21.80 -8.82
CA PRO A 12 -10.59 20.45 -8.96
C PRO A 12 -9.12 20.48 -8.54
N LYS A 13 -8.74 19.65 -7.55
CA LYS A 13 -7.33 19.34 -7.28
C LYS A 13 -6.77 18.68 -8.54
N LYS A 14 -6.16 19.48 -9.40
CA LYS A 14 -5.42 19.01 -10.58
C LYS A 14 -4.16 18.34 -10.06
N SER A 15 -4.14 17.02 -10.01
CA SER A 15 -2.89 16.27 -9.93
C SER A 15 -2.10 16.59 -11.19
N THR A 16 -0.97 17.28 -11.04
CA THR A 16 -0.02 17.52 -12.11
C THR A 16 0.69 16.21 -12.44
N PRO A 17 0.54 15.62 -13.64
CA PRO A 17 1.40 14.54 -14.06
C PRO A 17 2.59 15.19 -14.78
N THR A 18 3.68 15.42 -14.06
CA THR A 18 4.98 15.40 -14.73
C THR A 18 5.52 14.00 -14.52
N ALA A 19 4.83 13.03 -15.13
CA ALA A 19 5.33 11.67 -15.24
C ALA A 19 6.10 11.63 -16.54
N ASP A 20 7.36 11.25 -16.45
CA ASP A 20 8.27 10.97 -17.54
C ASP A 20 7.54 10.37 -18.75
N ALA A 21 7.89 10.82 -19.96
CA ALA A 21 7.28 10.39 -21.23
C ALA A 21 7.43 8.88 -21.53
N LYS A 22 8.01 8.11 -20.60
CA LYS A 22 8.06 6.65 -20.61
C LYS A 22 6.67 6.04 -20.45
N ALA A 23 6.47 4.95 -21.17
CA ALA A 23 5.29 4.12 -21.01
C ALA A 23 5.21 3.54 -19.59
N PRO A 24 4.01 3.19 -19.08
CA PRO A 24 3.84 2.74 -17.70
C PRO A 24 4.72 1.56 -17.27
N TRP A 25 5.06 0.64 -18.19
CA TRP A 25 5.93 -0.51 -17.92
C TRP A 25 7.43 -0.19 -17.88
N GLU A 26 7.82 1.02 -18.29
CA GLU A 26 9.20 1.48 -18.29
C GLU A 26 9.53 2.37 -17.08
N ARG A 27 8.54 2.68 -16.25
CA ARG A 27 8.72 3.53 -15.06
C ARG A 27 9.33 2.73 -13.93
N GLU A 28 10.19 3.39 -13.17
CA GLU A 28 10.74 2.82 -11.94
C GLU A 28 9.66 2.66 -10.88
N ASN A 29 9.95 1.83 -9.87
CA ASN A 29 9.05 1.65 -8.74
C ASN A 29 8.89 2.99 -8.01
N PRO A 30 7.66 3.53 -7.87
CA PRO A 30 7.44 4.80 -7.17
C PRO A 30 7.78 4.74 -5.68
N THR A 31 7.93 3.53 -5.11
CA THR A 31 8.37 3.31 -3.73
C THR A 31 9.77 2.72 -3.71
N ALA A 32 10.61 3.15 -2.75
CA ALA A 32 11.95 2.59 -2.63
C ALA A 32 11.87 1.14 -2.13
N ASP A 33 12.84 0.32 -2.52
CA ASP A 33 12.86 -1.09 -2.08
C ASP A 33 12.95 -1.25 -0.55
N ALA A 34 13.52 -0.25 0.12
CA ALA A 34 13.62 -0.17 1.57
C ALA A 34 12.25 0.04 2.26
N ASP A 35 11.27 0.60 1.54
CA ASP A 35 9.92 0.81 2.06
C ASP A 35 9.11 -0.51 2.08
N HIS A 36 9.59 -1.55 1.38
CA HIS A 36 8.97 -2.88 1.42
C HIS A 36 9.33 -3.62 2.71
N VAL A 37 8.37 -3.72 3.61
CA VAL A 37 8.55 -4.42 4.88
C VAL A 37 8.57 -5.93 4.68
N LYS A 38 9.72 -6.55 4.95
CA LYS A 38 9.85 -8.00 5.04
C LYS A 38 9.50 -8.47 6.45
N LEU A 39 8.81 -9.61 6.56
CA LEU A 39 8.55 -10.24 7.85
C LEU A 39 9.86 -10.58 8.56
N SER A 40 10.01 -10.12 9.79
CA SER A 40 11.12 -10.51 10.66
C SER A 40 11.11 -12.04 10.89
N PRO A 41 12.26 -12.66 11.21
CA PRO A 41 12.30 -14.09 11.54
C PRO A 41 11.32 -14.48 12.65
N GLN A 42 11.15 -13.62 13.66
CA GLN A 42 10.19 -13.80 14.75
C GLN A 42 8.74 -13.78 14.24
N ALA A 43 8.40 -12.84 13.36
CA ALA A 43 7.07 -12.76 12.76
C ALA A 43 6.75 -14.01 11.91
N LYS A 44 7.73 -14.52 11.16
CA LYS A 44 7.59 -15.79 10.43
C LYS A 44 7.36 -16.98 11.38
N ALA A 45 8.06 -17.03 12.51
CA ALA A 45 7.85 -18.08 13.51
C ALA A 45 6.45 -18.01 14.14
N ALA A 46 5.94 -16.81 14.42
CA ALA A 46 4.57 -16.61 14.90
C ALA A 46 3.52 -17.07 13.88
N ALA A 47 3.71 -16.75 12.60
CA ALA A 47 2.84 -17.20 11.50
C ALA A 47 2.79 -18.73 11.40
N LYS A 48 3.96 -19.40 11.44
CA LYS A 48 4.06 -20.87 11.43
C LYS A 48 3.30 -21.51 12.59
N ARG A 49 3.45 -20.96 13.80
CA ARG A 49 2.74 -21.45 14.99
C ARG A 49 1.23 -21.32 14.85
N ARG A 50 0.76 -20.20 14.30
CA ARG A 50 -0.66 -19.94 14.06
C ARG A 50 -1.23 -20.92 13.03
N ALA A 51 -0.53 -21.11 11.90
CA ALA A 51 -0.91 -22.06 10.86
C ALA A 51 -1.02 -23.49 11.42
N LYS A 52 -0.01 -23.94 12.17
CA LYS A 52 -0.02 -25.26 12.83
C LYS A 52 -1.19 -25.42 13.80
N LYS A 53 -1.47 -24.40 14.64
CA LYS A 53 -2.60 -24.41 15.58
C LYS A 53 -3.95 -24.51 14.85
N ALA A 54 -4.07 -23.90 13.68
CA ALA A 54 -5.27 -23.92 12.86
C ALA A 54 -5.34 -25.13 11.91
N GLY A 55 -4.32 -26.01 11.88
CA GLY A 55 -4.25 -27.13 10.95
C GLY A 55 -4.06 -26.74 9.49
N ARG A 56 -3.57 -25.52 9.21
CA ARG A 56 -3.40 -24.99 7.85
C ARG A 56 -1.97 -25.20 7.38
N PRO A 57 -1.74 -25.58 6.11
CA PRO A 57 -0.38 -25.67 5.58
C PRO A 57 0.31 -24.31 5.62
N TYR A 58 1.63 -24.33 5.80
CA TYR A 58 2.49 -23.15 5.73
C TYR A 58 3.55 -23.37 4.63
N PRO A 59 3.91 -22.36 3.82
CA PRO A 59 3.51 -20.95 3.89
C PRO A 59 2.09 -20.67 3.37
N ASN A 60 1.37 -19.73 4.00
CA ASN A 60 0.04 -19.32 3.55
C ASN A 60 -0.18 -17.80 3.70
N LEU A 61 -1.10 -17.23 2.91
CA LEU A 61 -1.36 -15.79 2.88
C LEU A 61 -1.94 -15.26 4.19
N VAL A 62 -2.95 -15.94 4.76
CA VAL A 62 -3.69 -15.40 5.89
C VAL A 62 -2.82 -15.24 7.13
N ASP A 63 -2.00 -16.24 7.45
CA ASP A 63 -1.12 -16.17 8.61
C ASP A 63 0.08 -15.24 8.35
N ASN A 64 0.56 -15.15 7.11
CA ASN A 64 1.58 -14.17 6.72
C ASN A 64 1.05 -12.72 6.83
N MET A 65 -0.18 -12.45 6.39
CA MET A 65 -0.84 -11.14 6.49
C MET A 65 -1.14 -10.77 7.95
N SER A 66 -1.55 -11.75 8.77
CA SER A 66 -1.69 -11.55 10.21
C SER A 66 -0.36 -11.18 10.86
N ALA A 67 0.75 -11.79 10.44
CA ALA A 67 2.07 -11.43 10.93
C ALA A 67 2.55 -10.06 10.39
N ALA A 68 2.18 -9.70 9.15
CA ALA A 68 2.57 -8.44 8.52
C ALA A 68 1.84 -7.23 9.11
N SER A 69 0.55 -7.36 9.41
CA SER A 69 -0.25 -6.30 10.03
C SER A 69 0.27 -5.92 11.42
N GLY A 70 0.76 -6.88 12.20
CA GLY A 70 1.42 -6.60 13.49
C GLY A 70 2.85 -6.06 13.36
N SER A 71 3.47 -6.14 12.18
CA SER A 71 4.83 -5.63 11.90
C SER A 71 4.84 -4.15 11.50
N LYS A 72 3.67 -3.54 11.25
CA LYS A 72 3.53 -2.11 10.90
C LYS A 72 3.45 -1.29 12.19
N LYS A 73 4.61 -0.88 12.72
CA LYS A 73 4.75 0.09 13.81
C LYS A 73 5.73 1.17 13.36
#